data_AF-A0A6M7UCR8-F1
#
_entry.id   AF-A0A6M7UCR8-F1
#
_cell.length_a   1.000
_cell.length_b   1.000
_cell.length_c   1.000
_cell.angle_alpha   90.00
_cell.angle_beta   90.00
_cell.angle_gamma   90.00
#
_symmetry.space_group_name_H-M   'P 1'
#
loop_
_entity.id
_entity.type
_entity.pdbx_description
1 polymer ?
#
loop_
_entity_poly.entity_id
_entity_poly.type
_entity_poly.pdbx_seq_one_letter_code
_entity_poly.pdbx_strand_id
1 'polypeptide(L)' 'MDRFIARANIAHLEDLLAREIDPEKRRVVETLLAREKHKLEIAIHQADTATEQDGPSKIEDPAA' A
#
# COMPACT_ATOMS: atom_id res chain seq x y z
N MET A 1 -6.09 -3.09 0.78
CA MET A 1 -5.17 -3.25 1.94
C MET A 1 -4.82 -1.86 2.43
N ASP A 2 -4.77 -1.62 3.74
CA ASP A 2 -4.48 -0.29 4.27
C ASP A 2 -3.01 0.11 4.04
N ARG A 3 -2.79 1.32 3.50
CA ARG A 3 -1.48 1.96 3.36
C ARG A 3 -0.67 1.97 4.66
N PHE A 4 -1.34 2.08 5.81
CA PHE A 4 -0.69 2.08 7.11
C PHE A 4 -0.06 0.73 7.44
N ILE A 5 -0.75 -0.37 7.11
CA ILE A 5 -0.24 -1.72 7.35
C ILE A 5 0.95 -2.00 6.43
N ALA A 6 0.85 -1.62 5.14
CA ALA A 6 1.96 -1.78 4.20
C ALA A 6 3.21 -1.01 4.64
N ARG A 7 3.05 0.23 5.16
CA ARG A 7 4.18 1.01 5.71
C ARG A 7 4.80 0.37 6.96
N ALA A 8 3.98 -0.16 7.87
CA ALA A 8 4.48 -0.86 9.05
C ALA A 8 5.26 -2.13 8.66
N ASN A 9 4.75 -2.89 7.69
CA ASN A 9 5.43 -4.09 7.19
C ASN A 9 6.77 -3.74 6.52
N ILE A 10 6.81 -2.68 5.71
CA ILE A 10 8.05 -2.20 5.08
C ILE A 10 9.09 -1.85 6.15
N ALA A 11 8.73 -1.04 7.16
CA ALA A 11 9.65 -0.64 8.21
C ALA A 11 10.17 -1.86 9.00
N HIS A 12 9.31 -2.84 9.29
CA HIS A 12 9.72 -4.06 9.96
C HIS A 12 10.68 -4.91 9.13
N LEU A 13 10.40 -5.08 7.83
CA LEU A 13 11.24 -5.84 6.92
C LEU A 13 12.59 -5.15 6.67
N GLU A 14 12.64 -3.82 6.67
CA GLU A 14 13.89 -3.06 6.56
C GLU A 14 14.78 -3.24 7.81
N ASP A 15 14.19 -3.21 9.02
CA ASP A 15 14.94 -3.50 10.26
C ASP A 15 15.41 -4.97 10.29
N LEU A 16 14.57 -5.90 9.85
CA LEU A 16 14.94 -7.32 9.77
C LEU A 16 16.09 -7.54 8.78
N LEU A 17 16.03 -6.89 7.62
CA LEU A 17 17.08 -6.98 6.59
C LEU A 17 18.42 -6.40 7.06
N ALA A 18 18.39 -5.33 7.85
CA ALA A 18 19.59 -4.70 8.40
C ALA A 18 20.36 -5.61 9.37
N ARG A 19 19.65 -6.54 10.02
CA ARG A 19 20.21 -7.45 11.04
C ARG A 19 20.44 -8.87 10.49
N GLU A 20 19.94 -9.18 9.30
CA GLU A 20 20.06 -10.50 8.71
C GLU A 20 21.44 -10.71 8.06
N ILE A 21 22.13 -11.74 8.53
CA ILE A 21 23.49 -12.12 8.12
C ILE A 21 23.43 -13.32 7.16
N ASP A 22 22.38 -14.14 7.25
CA ASP A 22 22.18 -15.29 6.39
C ASP A 22 21.76 -14.82 4.98
N PRO A 23 22.56 -15.10 3.93
CA PRO A 23 22.28 -14.64 2.58
C PRO A 23 21.00 -15.23 1.98
N GLU A 24 20.58 -16.43 2.39
CA GLU A 24 19.34 -17.03 1.90
C GLU A 24 18.13 -16.35 2.54
N LYS A 25 18.16 -16.15 3.86
CA LYS A 25 17.10 -15.40 4.56
C LYS A 25 17.02 -13.96 4.10
N ARG A 26 18.17 -13.32 3.85
CA ARG A 26 18.24 -11.97 3.31
C ARG A 26 17.47 -11.84 1.99
N ARG A 27 17.66 -12.79 1.06
CA ARG A 27 16.92 -12.82 -0.22
C ARG A 27 15.42 -13.00 -0.04
N VAL A 28 15.01 -13.80 0.95
CA VAL A 28 13.58 -13.96 1.29
C VAL A 28 13.01 -12.64 1.81
N VAL A 29 13.70 -11.98 2.73
CA VAL A 29 13.29 -10.68 3.29
C VAL A 29 13.21 -9.61 2.20
N GLU A 30 14.19 -9.55 1.28
CA GLU A 30 14.16 -8.65 0.12
C GLU A 30 12.95 -8.91 -0.80
N THR A 31 12.62 -10.18 -1.04
CA THR A 31 11.45 -10.55 -1.84
C THR A 31 10.15 -10.11 -1.17
N LEU A 32 10.05 -10.28 0.15
CA LEU A 32 8.89 -9.83 0.93
C LEU A 32 8.79 -8.29 0.92
N LEU A 33 9.93 -7.60 1.06
CA LEU A 33 9.98 -6.14 1.04
C LEU A 33 9.50 -5.58 -0.31
N ALA A 34 9.91 -6.19 -1.42
CA ALA A 34 9.45 -5.79 -2.75
C ALA A 34 7.92 -5.94 -2.90
N ARG A 35 7.35 -7.04 -2.38
CA ARG A 35 5.90 -7.27 -2.40
C ARG A 35 5.14 -6.24 -1.58
N GLU A 36 5.63 -5.89 -0.39
CA GLU A 36 4.99 -4.88 0.46
C GLU A 36 5.08 -3.48 -0.15
N LYS A 37 6.21 -3.13 -0.78
CA LYS A 37 6.36 -1.87 -1.54
C LYS A 37 5.36 -1.78 -2.69
N HIS A 38 5.17 -2.85 -3.45
CA HIS A 38 4.18 -2.88 -4.54
C HIS A 38 2.73 -2.78 -4.02
N LYS A 39 2.41 -3.43 -2.89
CA LYS A 39 1.09 -3.26 -2.25
C LYS A 39 0.85 -1.81 -1.81
N LEU A 40 1.87 -1.13 -1.30
CA LEU A 40 1.78 0.28 -0.92
C LEU A 40 1.53 1.17 -2.14
N GLU A 41 2.25 0.93 -3.24
CA GLU A 41 2.04 1.64 -4.51
C GLU A 41 0.59 1.51 -5.01
N ILE A 42 0.05 0.28 -5.04
CA ILE A 42 -1.36 0.05 -5.40
C ILE A 42 -2.29 0.80 -4.45
N ALA A 43 -2.05 0.76 -3.14
CA ALA A 43 -2.89 1.44 -2.16
C ALA A 43 -2.85 2.97 -2.30
N ILE A 44 -1.72 3.54 -2.71
CA ILE A 44 -1.59 4.97 -3.00
C ILE A 44 -2.41 5.32 -4.25
N HIS A 45 -2.21 4.60 -5.35
CA HIS A 45 -2.96 4.85 -6.59
C HIS A 45 -4.47 4.68 -6.39
N GLN A 46 -4.91 3.70 -5.61
CA GLN A 46 -6.32 3.53 -5.29
C GLN A 46 -6.88 4.71 -4.48
N ALA A 47 -6.11 5.23 -3.51
CA ALA A 47 -6.52 6.40 -2.76
C ALA A 47 -6.65 7.65 -3.65
N ASP A 48 -5.72 7.83 -4.59
CA ASP A 48 -5.75 8.97 -5.53
C ASP A 48 -6.95 8.87 -6.48
N THR A 49 -7.26 7.68 -7.01
CA THR A 49 -8.44 7.47 -7.87
C THR A 49 -9.78 7.57 -7.14
N ALA A 50 -9.82 7.24 -5.83
CA ALA A 50 -11.05 7.35 -5.03
C ALA A 50 -11.41 8.82 -4.76
N THR A 51 -10.42 9.72 -4.66
CA THR A 51 -10.66 11.17 -4.50
C THR A 51 -11.28 11.85 -5.72
N GLU A 52 -11.20 11.27 -6.92
CA GLU A 52 -11.81 11.84 -8.13
C GLU A 52 -13.26 11.41 -8.38
N GLN A 53 -13.79 10.40 -7.65
CA GLN A 53 -15.16 9.91 -7.86
C GLN A 53 -16.19 10.41 -6.84
N ASP A 54 -15.79 11.19 -5.83
CA ASP A 54 -16.69 11.75 -4.80
C ASP A 54 -16.96 13.25 -5.02
N GLY A 55 -17.10 13.68 -6.28
CA GLY A 55 -17.74 14.95 -6.61
C GLY A 55 -19.25 14.84 -6.40
N PRO A 56 -19.92 15.81 -5.74
CA PRO A 56 -21.33 15.69 -5.38
C PRO A 56 -22.17 15.73 -6.66
N SER A 57 -22.54 14.56 -7.18
CA SER A 57 -23.52 14.47 -8.27
C SER A 57 -24.89 14.78 -7.68
N LYS A 58 -25.16 16.08 -7.72
CA LYS A 58 -26.39 16.81 -7.46
C LYS A 58 -27.63 15.94 -7.67
N ILE A 59 -28.41 15.83 -6.61
CA ILE A 59 -29.78 15.31 -6.59
C ILE A 59 -30.57 16.11 -7.65
N GLU A 60 -30.94 15.48 -8.76
CA GLU A 60 -31.98 16.00 -9.65
C GLU A 60 -33.28 15.27 -9.32
N ASP A 61 -34.12 15.98 -8.56
CA ASP A 61 -35.55 15.72 -8.36
C ASP A 61 -36.24 15.56 -9.74
N PRO A 62 -36.97 14.48 -10.00
CA PRO A 62 -37.92 14.46 -11.10
C PRO A 62 -39.19 15.17 -10.61
N ALA A 63 -39.30 16.46 -10.95
CA ALA A 63 -40.56 17.19 -10.80
C ALA A 63 -41.65 16.59 -11.70
N ALA A 64 -42.84 16.55 -11.12
CA ALA A 64 -44.11 15.98 -11.57
C ALA A 64 -44.60 16.41 -12.97
#